data_AF-A0A383W3U0-F1
#
_entry.id   AF-A0A383W3U0-F1
#
_cell.length_a   1.000
_cell.length_b   1.000
_cell.length_c   1.000
_cell.angle_alpha   90.00
_cell.angle_beta   90.00
_cell.angle_gamma   90.00
#
_symmetry.space_group_name_H-M   'P 1'
#
loop_
_entity.id
_entity.type
_entity.pdbx_description
1 polymer ?
#
loop_
_entity_poly.entity_id
_entity_poly.type
_entity_poly.pdbx_seq_one_letter_code
_entity_poly.pdbx_strand_id
1 'polypeptide(L)'
;MYILEAAEQAGLDLPATCKAGICGTCVGRIAQGQIDPSDIADIEFTITKEEQEQGLAMLCMSRPCSDLVIETQCDWGYSLGVKEWEGATGKFSGTPDPLMGNKWKEE
;
A
#
# COMPACT_ATOMS: atom_id res chain seq x y z
N MET A 1 -0.71 -8.19 -18.07
CA MET A 1 0.32 -7.27 -17.59
C MET A 1 -0.35 -6.18 -16.79
N TYR A 2 -0.07 -6.13 -15.49
CA TYR A 2 -0.56 -5.08 -14.61
C TYR A 2 0.36 -3.85 -14.64
N ILE A 3 -0.15 -2.71 -14.16
CA ILE A 3 0.63 -1.47 -14.10
C ILE A 3 1.90 -1.65 -13.25
N LEU A 4 1.80 -2.34 -12.10
CA LEU A 4 2.97 -2.63 -11.26
C LEU A 4 4.04 -3.45 -12.00
N GLU A 5 3.64 -4.48 -12.75
CA GLU A 5 4.59 -5.31 -13.52
C GLU A 5 5.28 -4.49 -14.61
N ALA A 6 4.55 -3.60 -15.28
CA ALA A 6 5.11 -2.71 -16.30
C ALA A 6 6.12 -1.72 -15.69
N ALA A 7 5.85 -1.20 -14.49
CA ALA A 7 6.77 -0.34 -13.76
C ALA A 7 8.05 -1.09 -13.37
N GLU A 8 7.93 -2.30 -12.82
CA GLU A 8 9.08 -3.15 -12.45
C GLU A 8 9.96 -3.46 -13.67
N GLN A 9 9.37 -3.78 -14.82
CA GLN A 9 10.11 -4.01 -16.07
C GLN A 9 10.82 -2.76 -16.59
N ALA A 10 10.28 -1.58 -16.33
CA ALA A 10 10.91 -0.30 -16.62
C ALA A 10 11.98 0.10 -15.58
N GLY A 11 12.19 -0.70 -14.54
CA GLY A 11 13.13 -0.39 -13.45
C GLY A 11 12.60 0.65 -12.46
N LEU A 12 11.29 0.89 -12.42
CA LEU A 12 10.62 1.75 -11.46
C LEU A 12 10.14 0.91 -10.28
N ASP A 13 10.56 1.31 -9.07
CA ASP A 13 10.09 0.70 -7.83
C ASP A 13 8.85 1.46 -7.33
N LEU A 14 7.72 0.75 -7.23
CA LEU A 14 6.45 1.29 -6.76
C LEU A 14 6.05 0.59 -5.45
N PRO A 15 5.41 1.30 -4.51
CA PRO A 15 5.02 0.71 -3.25
C PRO A 15 4.05 -0.47 -3.47
N ALA A 16 4.44 -1.67 -3.05
CA ALA A 16 3.59 -2.85 -3.14
C ALA A 16 4.01 -3.90 -2.11
N THR A 17 3.03 -4.56 -1.48
CA THR A 17 3.27 -5.62 -0.48
C THR A 17 2.64 -6.94 -0.91
N CYS A 18 1.30 -7.01 -0.94
CA CYS A 18 0.61 -8.29 -1.17
C CYS A 18 0.54 -8.72 -2.65
N LYS A 19 0.63 -7.76 -3.58
CA LYS A 19 0.42 -7.94 -5.04
C LYS A 19 -0.85 -8.76 -5.38
N ALA A 20 -1.88 -8.70 -4.53
CA ALA A 20 -3.11 -9.47 -4.65
C ALA A 20 -4.38 -8.59 -4.55
N GLY A 21 -4.23 -7.26 -4.52
CA GLY A 21 -5.36 -6.34 -4.49
C GLY A 21 -6.09 -6.26 -3.14
N ILE A 22 -5.38 -6.42 -2.02
CA ILE A 22 -6.01 -6.43 -0.67
C ILE A 22 -5.39 -5.40 0.29
N CYS A 23 -4.07 -5.16 0.21
CA CYS A 23 -3.37 -4.43 1.28
C CYS A 23 -3.38 -2.90 1.14
N GLY A 24 -3.87 -2.35 0.02
CA GLY A 24 -3.90 -0.91 -0.24
C GLY A 24 -2.54 -0.23 -0.51
N THR A 25 -1.41 -0.88 -0.24
CA THR A 25 -0.07 -0.29 -0.44
C THR A 25 0.20 0.15 -1.89
N CYS A 26 -0.40 -0.56 -2.86
CA CYS A 26 -0.21 -0.30 -4.29
C CYS A 26 -1.20 0.74 -4.86
N VAL A 27 -1.92 1.46 -4.00
CA VAL A 27 -2.89 2.46 -4.44
C VAL A 27 -2.17 3.69 -4.99
N GLY A 28 -2.63 4.18 -6.13
CA GLY A 28 -2.20 5.43 -6.74
C GLY A 28 -3.38 6.15 -7.37
N ARG A 29 -3.22 7.42 -7.72
CA ARG A 29 -4.24 8.22 -8.41
C ARG A 29 -3.94 8.28 -9.90
N ILE A 30 -4.92 7.91 -10.72
CA ILE A 30 -4.87 8.07 -12.17
C ILE A 30 -5.15 9.54 -12.51
N ALA A 31 -4.09 10.30 -12.79
CA ALA A 31 -4.20 11.71 -13.19
C ALA A 31 -4.62 11.86 -14.66
N GLN A 32 -4.23 10.88 -15.51
CA GLN A 32 -4.62 10.83 -16.92
C GLN A 32 -4.69 9.39 -17.40
N GLY A 33 -5.62 9.12 -18.32
CA GLY A 33 -5.79 7.84 -18.99
C GLY A 33 -6.86 6.95 -18.36
N GLN A 34 -6.92 5.70 -18.81
CA GLN A 34 -7.93 4.72 -18.40
C GLN A 34 -7.29 3.40 -18.00
N ILE A 35 -7.89 2.78 -16.98
CA ILE A 35 -7.46 1.48 -16.46
C ILE A 35 -8.64 0.51 -16.43
N ASP A 36 -8.32 -0.78 -16.37
CA ASP A 36 -9.27 -1.86 -16.14
C ASP A 36 -8.94 -2.59 -14.81
N PRO A 37 -9.77 -2.43 -13.77
CA PRO A 37 -9.63 -3.12 -12.49
C PRO A 37 -10.40 -4.46 -12.42
N SER A 38 -10.87 -5.03 -13.54
CA SER A 38 -11.77 -6.19 -13.59
C SER A 38 -11.29 -7.47 -12.89
N ASP A 39 -9.98 -7.61 -12.63
CA ASP A 39 -9.41 -8.76 -11.93
C ASP A 39 -9.56 -8.68 -10.41
N ILE A 40 -10.03 -7.55 -9.87
CA ILE A 40 -10.23 -7.34 -8.44
C ILE A 40 -11.68 -7.73 -8.12
N ALA A 41 -11.87 -8.83 -7.41
CA ALA A 41 -13.19 -9.35 -7.08
C ALA A 41 -14.02 -8.40 -6.20
N ASP A 42 -13.36 -7.71 -5.26
CA ASP A 42 -13.99 -6.72 -4.37
C ASP A 42 -13.03 -5.55 -4.13
N ILE A 43 -13.10 -4.55 -5.01
CA ILE A 43 -12.29 -3.34 -4.89
C ILE A 43 -12.77 -2.43 -3.75
N GLU A 44 -14.06 -2.50 -3.39
CA GLU A 44 -14.67 -1.65 -2.36
C GLU A 44 -14.16 -1.99 -0.96
N PHE A 45 -13.61 -3.19 -0.76
CA PHE A 45 -12.90 -3.56 0.46
C PHE A 45 -11.67 -2.66 0.75
N THR A 46 -11.02 -2.14 -0.30
CA THR A 46 -9.78 -1.36 -0.18
C THR A 46 -9.95 0.10 -0.60
N ILE A 47 -10.74 0.36 -1.65
CA ILE A 47 -10.98 1.69 -2.22
C ILE A 47 -12.49 1.90 -2.34
N THR A 48 -13.02 2.87 -1.60
CA THR A 48 -14.44 3.23 -1.65
C THR A 48 -14.83 3.76 -3.04
N LYS A 49 -16.13 3.81 -3.34
CA LYS A 49 -16.62 4.37 -4.60
C LYS A 49 -16.22 5.83 -4.80
N GLU A 50 -16.27 6.63 -3.74
CA GLU A 50 -15.87 8.04 -3.79
C GLU A 50 -14.39 8.19 -4.13
N GLU A 51 -13.54 7.34 -3.55
CA GLU A 51 -12.11 7.30 -3.85
C GLU A 51 -11.83 6.85 -5.29
N GLN A 52 -12.59 5.87 -5.81
CA GLN A 52 -12.51 5.46 -7.22
C GLN A 52 -12.92 6.61 -8.15
N GLU A 53 -13.96 7.37 -7.80
CA GLU A 53 -14.38 8.58 -8.55
C GLU A 53 -13.32 9.69 -8.52
N GLN A 54 -12.53 9.76 -7.44
CA GLN A 54 -11.36 10.64 -7.35
C GLN A 54 -10.14 10.10 -8.13
N GLY A 55 -10.27 8.96 -8.80
CA GLY A 55 -9.25 8.35 -9.64
C GLY A 55 -8.29 7.43 -8.88
N LEU A 56 -8.58 7.05 -7.62
CA LEU A 56 -7.76 6.09 -6.89
C LEU A 56 -7.93 4.68 -7.45
N ALA A 57 -6.81 3.98 -7.61
CA ALA A 57 -6.75 2.67 -8.24
C ALA A 57 -5.64 1.79 -7.65
N MET A 58 -5.86 0.47 -7.64
CA MET A 58 -4.85 -0.51 -7.24
C MET A 58 -3.95 -0.88 -8.41
N LEU A 59 -2.74 -0.32 -8.45
CA LEU A 59 -1.80 -0.49 -9.57
C LEU A 59 -1.32 -1.94 -9.74
N CYS A 60 -1.33 -2.71 -8.66
CA CYS A 60 -0.87 -4.10 -8.65
C CYS A 60 -1.84 -5.10 -9.31
N MET A 61 -3.11 -4.72 -9.50
CA MET A 61 -4.15 -5.59 -10.08
C MET A 61 -5.00 -4.83 -11.12
N SER A 62 -4.50 -3.69 -11.63
CA SER A 62 -5.17 -2.91 -12.67
C SER A 62 -4.35 -2.96 -13.96
N ARG A 63 -5.03 -3.07 -15.10
CA ARG A 63 -4.39 -3.05 -16.43
C ARG A 63 -4.51 -1.65 -17.05
N PRO A 64 -3.48 -1.17 -17.78
CA PRO A 64 -3.61 0.05 -18.57
C PRO A 64 -4.48 -0.20 -19.81
N CYS A 65 -5.43 0.69 -20.07
CA CYS A 65 -6.25 0.71 -21.30
C CYS A 65 -5.83 1.83 -22.27
N SER A 66 -4.99 2.76 -21.81
CA SER A 66 -4.41 3.86 -22.59
C SER A 66 -3.05 4.25 -22.01
N ASP A 67 -2.41 5.26 -22.60
CA ASP A 67 -1.31 5.95 -21.93
C ASP A 67 -1.79 6.53 -20.59
N LEU A 68 -0.98 6.35 -19.55
CA LEU A 68 -1.32 6.71 -18.17
C LEU A 68 -0.37 7.77 -17.62
N VAL A 69 -0.92 8.73 -16.88
CA VAL A 69 -0.17 9.54 -15.91
C VAL A 69 -0.69 9.16 -14.54
N ILE A 70 0.19 8.66 -13.68
CA ILE A 70 -0.17 8.12 -12.37
C ILE A 70 0.60 8.89 -11.32
N GLU A 71 -0.13 9.42 -10.35
CA GLU A 71 0.44 9.95 -9.12
C GLU A 71 0.49 8.81 -8.10
N THR A 72 1.70 8.39 -7.77
CA THR A 72 1.92 7.29 -6.84
C THR A 72 2.04 7.83 -5.42
N GLN A 73 1.70 7.00 -4.45
CA GLN A 73 1.96 7.27 -3.02
C GLN A 73 3.45 7.16 -2.69
N CYS A 74 4.36 7.57 -3.58
CA CYS A 74 5.79 7.61 -3.31
C CYS A 74 6.16 8.70 -2.29
N ASP A 75 5.31 8.91 -1.29
CA ASP A 75 5.74 9.20 0.06
C ASP A 75 5.57 7.90 0.87
N TRP A 76 6.64 7.15 1.00
CA TRP A 76 6.82 6.25 2.13
C TRP A 76 6.95 7.09 3.41
N GLY A 77 5.93 7.91 3.74
CA GLY A 77 5.95 8.81 4.90
C GLY A 77 7.22 9.65 5.03
N TYR A 78 7.87 10.02 3.93
CA TYR A 78 8.98 10.98 3.91
C TYR A 78 8.68 12.16 2.98
N SER A 79 7.44 12.62 2.95
CA SER A 79 7.23 14.06 3.06
C SER A 79 7.37 14.41 4.54
N LEU A 80 8.61 14.44 5.02
CA LEU A 80 8.97 15.09 6.27
C LEU A 80 8.87 16.62 6.08
N GLY A 81 7.65 17.09 5.86
CA GLY A 81 7.20 18.39 6.37
C GLY A 81 7.22 18.44 7.90
N VAL A 82 7.54 17.32 8.56
CA VAL A 82 8.07 17.23 9.92
C VAL A 82 9.55 16.90 9.83
N LYS A 83 10.47 17.80 10.19
CA LYS A 83 11.92 17.53 10.19
C LYS A 83 12.36 16.30 11.02
N GLU A 84 11.49 15.75 11.85
CA GLU A 84 11.79 14.66 12.78
C GLU A 84 10.60 13.69 12.84
N TRP A 85 10.82 12.45 12.39
CA TRP A 85 10.00 11.31 12.76
C TRP A 85 10.58 10.73 14.05
N GLU A 86 9.99 11.07 15.20
CA GLU A 86 10.17 10.29 16.43
C GLU A 86 9.12 9.19 16.42
N GLY A 87 9.39 8.08 15.71
CA GLY A 87 8.50 6.91 15.69
C GLY A 87 8.12 6.44 17.10
N ALA A 88 7.20 5.48 17.24
CA ALA A 88 6.75 5.03 18.57
C ALA A 88 7.93 4.66 19.51
N THR A 89 8.36 5.62 20.33
CA THR A 89 9.37 5.42 21.37
C THR A 89 8.64 5.32 22.70
N GLY A 90 8.62 4.11 23.23
CA GLY A 90 8.15 3.83 24.59
C GLY A 90 9.16 2.96 25.31
N LYS A 91 9.14 2.97 26.64
CA LYS A 91 9.72 1.88 27.42
C LYS A 91 8.73 0.72 27.39
N PHE A 92 9.16 -0.42 26.87
CA PHE A 92 8.48 -1.70 27.08
C PHE A 92 8.68 -2.13 28.53
N SER A 93 7.94 -1.53 29.47
CA SER A 93 7.97 -1.92 30.88
C SER A 93 6.84 -2.89 31.15
N GLY A 94 7.18 -4.17 31.09
CA GLY A 94 6.30 -5.27 31.46
C GLY A 94 6.86 -6.54 30.88
N THR A 95 7.09 -7.55 31.71
CA THR A 95 7.25 -8.92 31.24
C THR A 95 5.90 -9.31 30.64
N PRO A 96 5.75 -9.44 29.31
CA PRO A 96 4.45 -9.74 28.72
C PRO A 96 3.99 -11.12 29.23
N ASP A 97 2.73 -11.21 29.66
CA ASP A 97 2.14 -12.49 30.03
C ASP A 97 2.24 -13.44 28.82
N PRO A 98 2.82 -14.65 28.98
CA PRO A 98 2.97 -15.57 27.87
C PRO A 98 1.59 -16.00 27.38
N LEU A 99 1.34 -15.81 26.07
CA LEU A 99 0.07 -16.16 25.42
C LEU A 99 -0.25 -17.66 25.51
N MET A 100 0.74 -18.53 25.80
CA MET A 100 0.60 -19.96 26.12
C MET A 100 1.82 -20.45 26.93
N GLY A 101 1.61 -21.15 28.05
CA GLY A 101 2.65 -21.96 28.73
C GLY A 101 3.62 -21.21 29.64
N ASN A 102 4.13 -21.92 30.66
CA ASN A 102 4.67 -21.41 31.92
C ASN A 102 5.66 -20.22 31.82
N LYS A 103 5.36 -19.21 32.66
CA LYS A 103 6.11 -17.98 32.97
C LYS A 103 7.61 -18.05 32.69
N TRP A 104 8.13 -16.99 32.07
CA TRP A 104 9.55 -16.68 32.01
C TRP A 104 10.16 -16.86 33.40
N LYS A 105 11.01 -17.89 33.57
CA LYS A 105 11.70 -18.12 34.83
C LYS A 105 12.80 -17.07 34.95
N GLU A 106 12.70 -16.20 35.95
CA GLU A 106 13.81 -15.42 36.45
C GLU A 106 14.43 -16.20 37.62
N GLU A 107 15.75 -16.41 37.57
CA GLU A 107 16.56 -16.86 38.71
C GLU A 107 16.67 -15.76 39.77
#